data_AF-A0A836HG36-F1
#
_entry.id   AF-A0A836HG36-F1
#
_cell.length_a   1.000
_cell.length_b   1.000
_cell.length_c   1.000
_cell.angle_alpha   90.00
_cell.angle_beta   90.00
_cell.angle_gamma   90.00
#
_symmetry.space_group_name_H-M   'P 1'
#
loop_
_entity.id
_entity.type
_entity.pdbx_description
1 polymer ?
#
loop_
_entity_poly.entity_id
_entity_poly.type
_entity_poly.pdbx_seq_one_letter_code
_entity_poly.pdbx_strand_id
1 'polypeptide(L)'
;MASVLPLALLSQGCGISYARAVLLALASFVLVALLLSGGYQGGSRGNSLSIAGHPRWSGIVLPAMATAEASQEPSADVTHAADGGVSVEPAEFHASEAGKALPMNEQYDYRDEAEAEAVASKAAATAGASAKSPTAHLDRLSFEELKTLLSEKKKGWVNLDRFKDREALIRAILDMEQKEAVQAAFRTEVAAAARWYAAQRSQRKRTHRRLRGSRARSDGAEPAAAGDSEGGQAQYNLLILYNEANGYRSKFEELRKELQESEALSLPNLADFSIIGQAYPMSSDRVLISKALQGAFFATLGLALMADQLKFIPESARGALRQRRGLIISTGFLLNVLSRAALQNSAFEVFLDGELIYSGLDAGGRLPTAELLSNQLLERTLLRDYHAATMAAKA
;
A
#
# COMPACT_ATOMS: atom_id res chain seq x y z
N MET A 1 -0.37 42.27 -20.75
CA MET A 1 0.51 42.78 -19.68
C MET A 1 0.13 42.10 -18.37
N ALA A 2 0.94 41.13 -17.96
CA ALA A 2 1.13 40.57 -16.62
C ALA A 2 1.78 39.19 -16.82
N SER A 3 3.09 39.20 -16.73
CA SER A 3 4.04 38.11 -16.92
C SER A 3 3.90 37.06 -15.82
N VAL A 4 3.55 35.83 -16.19
CA VAL A 4 3.69 34.63 -15.35
C VAL A 4 5.02 33.97 -15.70
N LEU A 5 5.96 34.02 -14.77
CA LEU A 5 7.28 33.39 -14.80
C LEU A 5 7.17 31.86 -14.83
N PRO A 6 8.05 31.15 -15.57
CA PRO A 6 8.23 29.71 -15.43
C PRO A 6 9.25 29.43 -14.32
N LEU A 7 8.82 28.81 -13.23
CA LEU A 7 9.68 28.40 -12.12
C LEU A 7 9.67 26.87 -12.00
N ALA A 8 10.32 26.19 -12.96
CA ALA A 8 10.58 24.74 -12.88
C ALA A 8 11.65 24.29 -13.90
N LEU A 9 12.87 24.83 -13.83
CA LEU A 9 13.99 24.36 -14.68
C LEU A 9 15.35 24.33 -13.97
N LEU A 10 15.37 24.16 -12.64
CA LEU A 10 16.62 24.03 -11.87
C LEU A 10 16.53 22.85 -10.88
N SER A 11 16.53 21.63 -11.40
CA SER A 11 16.79 20.40 -10.61
C SER A 11 17.34 19.24 -11.47
N GLN A 12 18.13 19.54 -12.52
CA GLN A 12 18.71 18.51 -13.39
C GLN A 12 20.20 18.21 -13.09
N GLY A 13 20.78 18.77 -12.02
CA GLY A 13 22.22 18.66 -11.76
C GLY A 13 22.68 17.47 -10.91
N CYS A 14 21.81 16.86 -10.09
CA CYS A 14 22.26 15.92 -9.06
C CYS A 14 22.26 14.43 -9.49
N GLY A 15 21.37 14.04 -10.40
CA GLY A 15 21.19 12.63 -10.78
C GLY A 15 22.39 12.01 -11.51
N ILE A 16 23.17 12.81 -12.25
CA ILE A 16 24.31 12.29 -13.05
C ILE A 16 25.46 11.85 -12.17
N SER A 17 25.73 12.56 -11.07
CA SER A 17 26.78 12.17 -10.11
C SER A 17 26.40 10.91 -9.35
N TYR A 18 25.14 10.77 -8.95
CA TYR A 18 24.67 9.61 -8.22
C TYR A 18 24.63 8.34 -9.09
N ALA A 19 24.11 8.45 -10.32
CA ALA A 19 24.11 7.34 -11.28
C ALA A 19 25.54 6.89 -11.65
N ARG A 20 26.48 7.84 -11.80
CA ARG A 20 27.91 7.52 -11.99
C ARG A 20 28.49 6.81 -10.78
N ALA A 21 28.17 7.24 -9.57
CA ALA A 21 28.64 6.58 -8.34
C ALA A 21 28.10 5.15 -8.23
N VAL A 22 26.82 4.91 -8.55
CA VAL A 22 26.22 3.56 -8.55
C VAL A 22 26.84 2.67 -9.64
N LEU A 23 27.06 3.19 -10.84
CA LEU A 23 27.73 2.46 -11.92
C LEU A 23 29.19 2.14 -11.58
N LEU A 24 29.92 3.09 -10.98
CA LEU A 24 31.28 2.87 -10.51
C LEU A 24 31.31 1.87 -9.35
N ALA A 25 30.31 1.87 -8.47
CA ALA A 25 30.18 0.91 -7.38
C ALA A 25 29.85 -0.50 -7.90
N LEU A 26 28.98 -0.64 -8.91
CA LEU A 26 28.70 -1.93 -9.54
C LEU A 26 29.91 -2.43 -10.33
N ALA A 27 30.58 -1.55 -11.08
CA ALA A 27 31.79 -1.88 -11.82
C ALA A 27 32.92 -2.27 -10.86
N SER A 28 33.10 -1.55 -9.75
CA SER A 28 34.09 -1.88 -8.72
C SER A 28 33.73 -3.16 -7.98
N PHE A 29 32.44 -3.43 -7.72
CA PHE A 29 32.01 -4.68 -7.10
C PHE A 29 32.28 -5.88 -8.00
N VAL A 30 31.99 -5.77 -9.31
CA VAL A 30 32.35 -6.78 -10.31
C VAL A 30 33.88 -6.94 -10.40
N LEU A 31 34.63 -5.84 -10.40
CA LEU A 31 36.09 -5.85 -10.44
C LEU A 31 36.68 -6.50 -9.19
N VAL A 32 36.16 -6.20 -8.00
CA VAL A 32 36.59 -6.77 -6.71
C VAL A 32 36.24 -8.24 -6.64
N ALA A 33 35.05 -8.65 -7.10
CA ALA A 33 34.68 -10.05 -7.20
C ALA A 33 35.63 -10.83 -8.14
N LEU A 34 36.06 -10.21 -9.24
CA LEU A 34 37.05 -10.77 -10.18
C LEU A 34 38.47 -10.80 -9.59
N LEU A 35 38.88 -9.77 -8.84
CA LEU A 35 40.22 -9.69 -8.23
C LEU A 35 40.39 -10.65 -7.04
N LEU A 36 39.39 -10.73 -6.16
CA LEU A 36 39.38 -11.68 -5.03
C LEU A 36 39.36 -13.13 -5.51
N SER A 37 38.88 -13.38 -6.74
CA SER A 37 38.92 -14.71 -7.33
C SER A 37 40.21 -15.05 -8.05
N GLY A 38 41.05 -14.07 -8.40
CA GLY A 38 42.39 -14.26 -8.97
C GLY A 38 43.50 -14.50 -7.96
N GLY A 39 43.31 -14.12 -6.69
CA GLY A 39 44.32 -14.27 -5.63
C GLY A 39 44.53 -15.70 -5.10
N TYR A 40 43.69 -16.67 -5.49
CA TYR A 40 43.73 -18.04 -4.98
C TYR A 40 44.46 -19.04 -5.90
N GLN A 41 45.45 -18.58 -6.66
CA GLN A 41 46.36 -19.44 -7.42
C GLN A 41 47.81 -19.03 -7.16
N GLY A 42 48.37 -19.48 -6.03
CA GLY A 42 49.79 -19.26 -5.78
C GLY A 42 50.24 -19.74 -4.41
N GLY A 43 50.34 -21.06 -4.23
CA GLY A 43 50.97 -21.59 -3.02
C GLY A 43 50.73 -23.05 -2.70
N SER A 44 50.82 -23.98 -3.66
CA SER A 44 51.04 -25.39 -3.32
C SER A 44 52.14 -25.96 -4.22
N ARG A 45 53.38 -25.67 -3.82
CA ARG A 45 54.55 -26.44 -4.23
C ARG A 45 54.74 -27.53 -3.18
N GLY A 46 54.46 -28.77 -3.58
CA GLY A 46 55.01 -29.99 -2.99
C GLY A 46 54.52 -30.36 -1.60
N ASN A 47 53.52 -31.24 -1.53
CA ASN A 47 53.76 -32.57 -0.98
C ASN A 47 52.59 -33.50 -1.32
N SER A 48 52.94 -34.64 -1.88
CA SER A 48 52.06 -35.77 -2.17
C SER A 48 51.44 -36.31 -0.88
N LEU A 49 50.12 -36.18 -0.72
CA LEU A 49 49.32 -37.13 0.06
C LEU A 49 47.84 -37.11 -0.38
N SER A 50 47.40 -38.27 -0.89
CA SER A 50 46.05 -38.86 -0.85
C SER A 50 44.79 -37.96 -0.90
N ILE A 51 44.10 -38.08 -2.04
CA ILE A 51 42.66 -38.39 -2.21
C ILE A 51 41.77 -38.15 -0.97
N ALA A 52 40.98 -37.07 -0.99
CA ALA A 52 39.67 -37.02 -0.33
C ALA A 52 38.78 -35.89 -0.91
N GLY A 53 37.63 -36.30 -1.46
CA GLY A 53 36.34 -35.59 -1.44
C GLY A 53 36.22 -34.18 -2.03
N HIS A 54 35.75 -34.08 -3.27
CA HIS A 54 35.08 -32.85 -3.73
C HIS A 54 33.69 -32.71 -3.06
N PRO A 55 33.31 -31.56 -2.49
CA PRO A 55 31.94 -31.33 -2.07
C PRO A 55 31.06 -31.09 -3.30
N ARG A 56 30.23 -32.08 -3.64
CA ARG A 56 29.11 -31.93 -4.57
C ARG A 56 28.08 -30.99 -3.94
N TRP A 57 28.02 -29.75 -4.41
CA TRP A 57 26.84 -28.90 -4.21
C TRP A 57 25.77 -29.32 -5.22
N SER A 58 24.99 -30.36 -4.91
CA SER A 58 23.70 -30.62 -5.56
C SER A 58 22.61 -29.94 -4.74
N GLY A 59 22.49 -28.62 -4.90
CA GLY A 59 21.31 -27.87 -4.45
C GLY A 59 20.21 -28.07 -5.47
N ILE A 60 19.26 -28.96 -5.16
CA ILE A 60 18.00 -29.10 -5.87
C ILE A 60 17.23 -27.79 -5.67
N VAL A 61 17.10 -26.98 -6.73
CA VAL A 61 16.08 -25.93 -6.78
C VAL A 61 14.79 -26.62 -7.21
N LEU A 62 13.96 -26.98 -6.23
CA LEU A 62 12.59 -27.40 -6.47
C LEU A 62 11.76 -26.19 -6.91
N PRO A 63 11.06 -26.23 -8.05
CA PRO A 63 10.05 -25.23 -8.38
C PRO A 63 8.85 -25.43 -7.45
N ALA A 64 8.57 -24.44 -6.60
CA ALA A 64 7.33 -24.38 -5.84
C ALA A 64 6.19 -23.97 -6.78
N MET A 65 5.56 -24.95 -7.43
CA MET A 65 4.19 -24.89 -7.96
C MET A 65 3.64 -26.30 -8.17
N ALA A 66 2.78 -26.76 -7.24
CA ALA A 66 1.57 -27.56 -7.50
C ALA A 66 0.96 -28.10 -6.17
N THR A 67 -0.24 -27.62 -5.87
CA THR A 67 -1.42 -28.35 -5.32
C THR A 67 -1.25 -29.72 -4.66
N ALA A 68 -1.66 -29.84 -3.38
CA ALA A 68 -2.46 -30.94 -2.78
C ALA A 68 -2.74 -30.55 -1.30
N GLU A 69 -3.98 -30.33 -0.87
CA GLU A 69 -4.91 -31.32 -0.30
C GLU A 69 -4.33 -32.29 0.74
N ALA A 70 -4.78 -32.04 1.99
CA ALA A 70 -5.14 -32.89 3.11
C ALA A 70 -4.52 -34.29 3.36
N SER A 71 -4.18 -34.46 4.64
CA SER A 71 -4.15 -35.70 5.47
C SER A 71 -2.82 -36.43 5.60
N GLN A 72 -2.15 -36.29 6.75
CA GLN A 72 -2.03 -37.33 7.80
C GLN A 72 -0.92 -36.96 8.80
N GLU A 73 -1.28 -36.93 10.09
CA GLU A 73 -0.35 -37.04 11.22
C GLU A 73 0.34 -38.41 11.22
N PRO A 74 1.54 -38.54 11.80
CA PRO A 74 1.56 -39.04 13.17
C PRO A 74 2.60 -38.41 14.12
N SER A 75 2.33 -38.73 15.37
CA SER A 75 2.87 -38.36 16.67
C SER A 75 4.35 -38.67 16.99
N ALA A 76 4.81 -37.89 17.98
CA ALA A 76 5.61 -38.26 19.17
C ALA A 76 7.15 -38.11 19.14
N ASP A 77 7.57 -37.30 20.12
CA ASP A 77 8.73 -37.39 21.02
C ASP A 77 10.12 -37.68 20.44
N VAL A 78 11.01 -36.69 20.55
CA VAL A 78 12.32 -36.84 21.23
C VAL A 78 12.77 -35.48 21.79
N THR A 79 12.91 -35.43 23.11
CA THR A 79 13.71 -34.50 23.90
C THR A 79 15.21 -34.77 23.70
N HIS A 80 16.03 -33.73 23.48
CA HIS A 80 17.26 -33.48 24.27
C HIS A 80 18.11 -32.30 23.76
N ALA A 81 18.69 -31.65 24.77
CA ALA A 81 20.01 -31.02 24.82
C ALA A 81 20.19 -29.59 24.24
N ALA A 82 20.38 -28.69 25.19
CA ALA A 82 20.94 -27.37 25.06
C ALA A 82 22.45 -27.43 24.77
N ASP A 83 22.89 -26.59 23.84
CA ASP A 83 24.26 -26.07 23.69
C ASP A 83 24.11 -24.85 22.75
N GLY A 84 24.40 -23.60 23.13
CA GLY A 84 25.67 -23.10 23.61
C GLY A 84 26.40 -22.43 22.44
N GLY A 85 26.25 -21.11 22.25
CA GLY A 85 27.14 -20.39 21.32
C GLY A 85 26.69 -19.05 20.73
N VAL A 86 27.26 -17.99 21.30
CA VAL A 86 27.73 -16.74 20.65
C VAL A 86 26.68 -15.74 20.14
N SER A 87 26.39 -14.78 21.01
CA SER A 87 25.83 -13.47 20.67
C SER A 87 26.87 -12.63 19.92
N VAL A 88 26.60 -12.30 18.66
CA VAL A 88 27.37 -11.32 17.88
C VAL A 88 26.60 -10.01 17.91
N GLU A 89 27.18 -8.98 18.54
CA GLU A 89 26.72 -7.60 18.45
C GLU A 89 26.69 -7.12 16.99
N PRO A 90 25.57 -6.54 16.51
CA PRO A 90 25.61 -5.77 15.28
C PRO A 90 26.23 -4.39 15.58
N ALA A 91 27.32 -4.10 14.89
CA ALA A 91 27.96 -2.81 14.86
C ALA A 91 26.97 -1.71 14.45
N GLU A 92 26.89 -0.68 15.29
CA GLU A 92 26.18 0.57 15.05
C GLU A 92 26.76 1.26 13.80
N PHE A 93 25.96 1.35 12.73
CA PHE A 93 26.29 2.16 11.57
C PHE A 93 25.59 3.51 11.70
N HIS A 94 26.30 4.49 12.26
CA HIS A 94 25.90 5.89 12.24
C HIS A 94 26.15 6.48 10.85
N ALA A 95 25.13 6.48 9.99
CA ALA A 95 25.10 7.32 8.80
C ALA A 95 24.25 8.57 9.09
N SER A 96 24.94 9.66 9.47
CA SER A 96 24.35 11.00 9.57
C SER A 96 24.09 11.53 8.16
N GLU A 97 22.85 11.44 7.70
CA GLU A 97 22.40 12.10 6.48
C GLU A 97 21.55 13.34 6.85
N ALA A 98 22.21 14.50 6.81
CA ALA A 98 21.60 15.81 6.97
C ALA A 98 20.80 16.18 5.70
N GLY A 99 19.64 15.56 5.53
CA GLY A 99 18.62 15.99 4.57
C GLY A 99 17.72 17.04 5.22
N LYS A 100 17.63 18.23 4.63
CA LYS A 100 16.71 19.30 5.05
C LYS A 100 15.28 18.76 5.19
N ALA A 101 14.83 18.65 6.43
CA ALA A 101 13.45 18.39 6.78
C ALA A 101 12.56 19.47 6.16
N LEU A 102 11.67 19.06 5.26
CA LEU A 102 10.42 19.78 5.05
C LEU A 102 9.67 19.75 6.39
N PRO A 103 9.03 20.85 6.82
CA PRO A 103 8.29 20.83 8.07
C PRO A 103 7.19 19.78 7.97
N MET A 104 7.38 18.65 8.65
CA MET A 104 6.28 17.78 9.00
C MET A 104 5.32 18.62 9.82
N ASN A 105 4.12 18.79 9.31
CA ASN A 105 3.04 19.47 9.99
C ASN A 105 2.58 18.53 11.12
N GLU A 106 3.30 18.51 12.23
CA GLU A 106 2.98 17.78 13.47
C GLU A 106 1.79 18.41 14.22
N GLN A 107 0.79 18.86 13.49
CA GLN A 107 -0.37 19.55 14.05
C GLN A 107 -1.67 19.00 13.45
N TYR A 108 -1.79 17.67 13.42
CA TYR A 108 -3.10 17.04 13.48
C TYR A 108 -3.31 16.58 14.91
N ASP A 109 -3.94 17.49 15.65
CA ASP A 109 -4.39 17.34 17.03
C ASP A 109 -5.27 16.08 17.13
N TYR A 110 -4.80 15.07 17.87
CA TYR A 110 -5.59 13.92 18.35
C TYR A 110 -6.67 14.32 19.39
N ARG A 111 -7.12 15.57 19.37
CA ARG A 111 -8.07 16.12 20.35
C ARG A 111 -9.48 15.57 20.19
N ASP A 112 -9.87 15.15 18.98
CA ASP A 112 -11.24 14.67 18.72
C ASP A 112 -11.49 13.24 19.23
N GLU A 113 -10.47 12.37 19.34
CA GLU A 113 -10.63 11.03 19.91
C GLU A 113 -10.82 11.08 21.44
N ALA A 114 -10.06 11.95 22.13
CA ALA A 114 -10.19 12.13 23.58
C ALA A 114 -11.53 12.79 23.97
N GLU A 115 -12.03 13.73 23.16
CA GLU A 115 -13.35 14.33 23.37
C GLU A 115 -14.48 13.34 23.04
N ALA A 116 -14.32 12.49 22.02
CA ALA A 116 -15.27 11.41 21.74
C ALA A 116 -15.32 10.37 22.88
N GLU A 117 -14.17 9.99 23.46
CA GLU A 117 -14.11 9.11 24.64
C GLU A 117 -14.71 9.76 25.90
N ALA A 118 -14.51 11.07 26.09
CA ALA A 118 -15.09 11.81 27.21
C ALA A 118 -16.63 11.96 27.08
N VAL A 119 -17.14 12.12 25.87
CA VAL A 119 -18.60 12.18 25.61
C VAL A 119 -19.22 10.79 25.76
N ALA A 120 -18.55 9.73 25.30
CA ALA A 120 -19.01 8.35 25.47
C ALA A 120 -19.06 7.92 26.95
N SER A 121 -18.04 8.28 27.73
CA SER A 121 -17.98 7.98 29.17
C SER A 121 -19.03 8.76 29.97
N LYS A 122 -19.33 10.02 29.59
CA LYS A 122 -20.41 10.81 30.21
C LYS A 122 -21.80 10.31 29.84
N ALA A 123 -22.01 9.86 28.60
CA ALA A 123 -23.26 9.22 28.19
C ALA A 123 -23.50 7.89 28.93
N ALA A 124 -22.44 7.08 29.13
CA ALA A 124 -22.50 5.85 29.92
C ALA A 124 -22.80 6.12 31.41
N ALA A 125 -22.30 7.22 31.97
CA ALA A 125 -22.54 7.58 33.37
C ALA A 125 -23.97 8.07 33.66
N THR A 126 -24.67 8.61 32.66
CA THR A 126 -26.02 9.20 32.85
C THR A 126 -27.16 8.19 32.68
N ALA A 127 -26.87 6.96 32.20
CA ALA A 127 -27.84 5.88 32.01
C ALA A 127 -28.03 4.98 33.26
N GLY A 128 -27.81 5.52 34.46
CA GLY A 128 -27.90 4.78 35.71
C GLY A 128 -29.33 4.69 36.26
N ALA A 129 -30.10 3.68 35.83
CA ALA A 129 -31.07 2.98 36.67
C ALA A 129 -31.64 1.74 35.95
N SER A 130 -31.17 0.56 36.36
CA SER A 130 -31.68 -0.78 35.96
C SER A 130 -31.37 -1.24 34.53
N ALA A 131 -30.10 -1.13 34.11
CA ALA A 131 -29.61 -1.86 32.95
C ALA A 131 -29.01 -3.19 33.43
N LYS A 132 -29.64 -4.32 33.10
CA LYS A 132 -28.97 -5.63 33.07
C LYS A 132 -27.62 -5.42 32.36
N SER A 133 -26.52 -5.97 32.90
CA SER A 133 -25.20 -5.77 32.29
C SER A 133 -25.31 -6.03 30.78
N PRO A 134 -24.76 -5.15 29.91
CA PRO A 134 -24.85 -5.33 28.46
C PRO A 134 -24.29 -6.71 28.01
N THR A 135 -23.46 -7.33 28.86
CA THR A 135 -22.88 -8.66 28.69
C THR A 135 -23.75 -9.82 29.18
N ALA A 136 -24.87 -9.57 29.86
CA ALA A 136 -25.66 -10.61 30.54
C ALA A 136 -26.16 -11.73 29.61
N HIS A 137 -26.28 -11.43 28.31
CA HIS A 137 -26.66 -12.38 27.29
C HIS A 137 -25.49 -13.29 26.86
N LEU A 138 -24.26 -12.77 26.84
CA LEU A 138 -23.03 -13.53 26.55
C LEU A 138 -22.59 -14.35 27.76
N ASP A 139 -22.84 -13.86 28.97
CA ASP A 139 -22.42 -14.51 30.22
C ASP A 139 -23.06 -15.89 30.43
N ARG A 140 -24.17 -16.20 29.74
CA ARG A 140 -24.83 -17.50 29.79
C ARG A 140 -24.36 -18.49 28.72
N LEU A 141 -23.62 -18.01 27.72
CA LEU A 141 -23.13 -18.85 26.63
C LEU A 141 -21.89 -19.63 27.05
N SER A 142 -21.86 -20.89 26.64
CA SER A 142 -20.70 -21.76 26.72
C SER A 142 -19.58 -21.29 25.79
N PHE A 143 -18.36 -21.76 26.03
CA PHE A 143 -17.19 -21.40 25.25
C PHE A 143 -17.35 -21.75 23.76
N GLU A 144 -17.94 -22.90 23.45
CA GLU A 144 -18.19 -23.33 22.07
C GLU A 144 -19.29 -22.49 21.39
N GLU A 145 -20.36 -22.12 22.11
CA GLU A 145 -21.39 -21.21 21.58
C GLU A 145 -20.81 -19.82 21.26
N LEU A 146 -19.91 -19.31 22.10
CA LEU A 146 -19.21 -18.05 21.84
C LEU A 146 -18.30 -18.13 20.60
N LYS A 147 -17.59 -19.25 20.40
CA LYS A 147 -16.82 -19.49 19.18
C LYS A 147 -17.72 -19.54 17.95
N THR A 148 -18.84 -20.26 18.03
CA THR A 148 -19.81 -20.35 16.94
C THR A 148 -20.35 -18.97 16.59
N LEU A 149 -20.78 -18.20 17.58
CA LEU A 149 -21.30 -16.84 17.41
C LEU A 149 -20.25 -15.91 16.77
N LEU A 150 -19.00 -15.95 17.25
CA LEU A 150 -17.91 -15.15 16.68
C LEU A 150 -17.60 -15.58 15.24
N SER A 151 -17.61 -16.88 14.96
CA SER A 151 -17.41 -17.42 13.61
C SER A 151 -18.55 -17.02 12.67
N GLU A 152 -19.80 -17.04 13.12
CA GLU A 152 -20.98 -16.67 12.34
C GLU A 152 -20.95 -15.19 11.98
N LYS A 153 -20.74 -14.30 12.97
CA LYS A 153 -20.65 -12.86 12.76
C LYS A 153 -19.51 -12.47 11.81
N LYS A 154 -18.40 -13.20 11.84
CA LYS A 154 -17.25 -12.97 10.94
C LYS A 154 -17.25 -13.87 9.70
N LYS A 155 -18.37 -14.56 9.42
CA LYS A 155 -18.55 -15.44 8.25
C LYS A 155 -17.45 -16.51 8.10
N GLY A 156 -16.88 -16.97 9.20
CA GLY A 156 -15.81 -17.97 9.26
C GLY A 156 -14.38 -17.43 9.16
N TRP A 157 -14.17 -16.12 9.05
CA TRP A 157 -12.84 -15.51 8.84
C TRP A 157 -12.07 -15.23 10.14
N VAL A 158 -12.28 -16.04 11.18
CA VAL A 158 -11.63 -15.86 12.50
C VAL A 158 -10.78 -17.06 12.81
N ASN A 159 -9.52 -16.80 13.14
CA ASN A 159 -8.67 -17.81 13.73
C ASN A 159 -9.05 -17.98 15.21
N LEU A 160 -9.87 -19.00 15.49
CA LEU A 160 -10.39 -19.29 16.83
C LEU A 160 -9.30 -19.76 17.80
N ASP A 161 -8.20 -20.32 17.29
CA ASP A 161 -7.09 -20.85 18.11
C ASP A 161 -6.35 -19.77 18.91
N ARG A 162 -6.54 -18.49 18.52
CA ARG A 162 -5.97 -17.35 19.23
C ARG A 162 -6.68 -17.05 20.57
N PHE A 163 -7.89 -17.54 20.76
CA PHE A 163 -8.68 -17.28 21.96
C PHE A 163 -8.59 -18.48 22.92
N LYS A 164 -7.68 -18.39 23.88
CA LYS A 164 -7.48 -19.42 24.90
C LYS A 164 -8.54 -19.39 25.99
N ASP A 165 -9.07 -18.20 26.27
CA ASP A 165 -9.94 -17.95 27.42
C ASP A 165 -11.30 -17.42 26.97
N ARG A 166 -12.33 -17.74 27.76
CA ARG A 166 -13.72 -17.33 27.51
C ARG A 166 -13.88 -15.81 27.52
N GLU A 167 -13.19 -15.14 28.44
CA GLU A 167 -13.23 -13.69 28.58
C GLU A 167 -12.67 -13.00 27.34
N ALA A 168 -11.66 -13.58 26.69
CA ALA A 168 -11.09 -13.04 25.45
C ALA A 168 -12.08 -13.12 24.28
N LEU A 169 -12.87 -14.21 24.18
CA LEU A 169 -13.96 -14.31 23.21
C LEU A 169 -15.06 -13.30 23.48
N ILE A 170 -15.49 -13.17 24.75
CA ILE A 170 -16.54 -12.20 25.12
C ILE A 170 -16.11 -10.79 24.75
N ARG A 171 -14.88 -10.37 25.07
CA ARG A 171 -14.35 -9.06 24.66
C ARG A 171 -14.32 -8.89 23.14
N ALA A 172 -13.87 -9.90 22.40
CA ALA A 172 -13.83 -9.83 20.95
C ALA A 172 -15.23 -9.72 20.31
N ILE A 173 -16.23 -10.38 20.89
CA ILE A 173 -17.64 -10.27 20.48
C ILE A 173 -18.17 -8.88 20.79
N LEU A 174 -17.95 -8.37 22.00
CA LEU A 174 -18.39 -7.03 22.40
C LEU A 174 -17.74 -5.93 21.55
N ASP A 175 -16.43 -6.01 21.29
CA ASP A 175 -15.73 -5.07 20.41
C ASP A 175 -16.33 -5.06 19.01
N MET A 176 -16.74 -6.23 18.51
CA MET A 176 -17.39 -6.35 17.21
C MET A 176 -18.82 -5.82 17.22
N GLU A 177 -19.62 -6.12 18.24
CA GLU A 177 -20.97 -5.57 18.41
C GLU A 177 -20.95 -4.05 18.54
N GLN A 178 -19.96 -3.51 19.25
CA GLN A 178 -19.76 -2.08 19.36
C GLN A 178 -19.37 -1.46 18.01
N LYS A 179 -18.49 -2.11 17.24
CA LYS A 179 -18.17 -1.69 15.86
C LYS A 179 -19.39 -1.73 14.95
N GLU A 180 -20.22 -2.77 15.05
CA GLU A 180 -21.48 -2.90 14.30
C GLU A 180 -22.47 -1.79 14.69
N ALA A 181 -22.59 -1.48 15.99
CA ALA A 181 -23.45 -0.41 16.49
C ALA A 181 -22.99 0.97 16.01
N VAL A 182 -21.68 1.26 16.07
CA VAL A 182 -21.09 2.49 15.52
C VAL A 182 -21.34 2.59 14.02
N GLN A 183 -21.15 1.51 13.29
CA GLN A 183 -21.39 1.49 11.84
C GLN A 183 -22.89 1.66 11.51
N ALA A 184 -23.78 1.08 12.30
CA ALA A 184 -25.22 1.27 12.15
C ALA A 184 -25.62 2.73 12.40
N ALA A 185 -25.09 3.35 13.46
CA ALA A 185 -25.31 4.76 13.76
C ALA A 185 -24.80 5.65 12.61
N PHE A 186 -23.57 5.42 12.14
CA PHE A 186 -23.00 6.11 10.98
C PHE A 186 -23.90 6.00 9.74
N ARG A 187 -24.39 4.80 9.41
CA ARG A 187 -25.30 4.60 8.28
C ARG A 187 -26.63 5.36 8.44
N THR A 188 -27.19 5.42 9.64
CA THR A 188 -28.40 6.21 9.89
C THR A 188 -28.17 7.72 9.69
N GLU A 189 -27.00 8.21 10.08
CA GLU A 189 -26.60 9.60 9.92
C GLU A 189 -26.34 9.95 8.45
N VAL A 190 -25.59 9.10 7.73
CA VAL A 190 -25.40 9.22 6.27
C VAL A 190 -26.75 9.23 5.55
N ALA A 191 -27.70 8.38 5.94
CA ALA A 191 -29.03 8.38 5.34
C ALA A 191 -29.78 9.70 5.59
N ALA A 192 -29.64 10.31 6.77
CA ALA A 192 -30.21 11.62 7.06
C ALA A 192 -29.55 12.72 6.22
N ALA A 193 -28.22 12.73 6.14
CA ALA A 193 -27.44 13.68 5.35
C ALA A 193 -27.73 13.54 3.85
N ALA A 194 -27.90 12.32 3.34
CA ALA A 194 -28.26 12.05 1.96
C ALA A 194 -29.63 12.64 1.59
N ARG A 195 -30.63 12.51 2.49
CA ARG A 195 -31.96 13.12 2.29
C ARG A 195 -31.88 14.65 2.27
N TRP A 196 -31.10 15.23 3.18
CA TRP A 196 -30.86 16.67 3.21
C TRP A 196 -30.19 17.15 1.91
N TYR A 197 -29.13 16.48 1.47
CA TYR A 197 -28.40 16.80 0.25
C TYR A 197 -29.30 16.70 -1.00
N ALA A 198 -30.13 15.65 -1.11
CA ALA A 198 -31.09 15.49 -2.19
C ALA A 198 -32.11 16.65 -2.23
N ALA A 199 -32.62 17.07 -1.07
CA ALA A 199 -33.51 18.21 -0.96
C ALA A 199 -32.82 19.52 -1.41
N GLN A 200 -31.59 19.76 -0.96
CA GLN A 200 -30.82 20.95 -1.31
C GLN A 200 -30.49 21.01 -2.81
N ARG A 201 -30.11 19.88 -3.41
CA ARG A 201 -29.86 19.77 -4.86
C ARG A 201 -31.10 20.10 -5.68
N SER A 202 -32.28 19.66 -5.23
CA SER A 202 -33.55 19.99 -5.89
C SER A 202 -33.88 21.49 -5.80
N GLN A 203 -33.58 22.14 -4.68
CA GLN A 203 -33.76 23.57 -4.49
C GLN A 203 -32.84 24.38 -5.40
N ARG A 204 -31.54 24.05 -5.47
CA ARG A 204 -30.58 24.70 -6.39
C ARG A 204 -31.03 24.62 -7.85
N LYS A 205 -31.50 23.44 -8.30
CA LYS A 205 -32.03 23.29 -9.67
C LYS A 205 -33.25 24.20 -9.92
N ARG A 206 -34.14 24.36 -8.94
CA ARG A 206 -35.31 25.24 -9.05
C ARG A 206 -34.92 26.73 -9.12
N THR A 207 -33.95 27.17 -8.32
CA THR A 207 -33.50 28.57 -8.34
C THR A 207 -32.79 28.92 -9.66
N HIS A 208 -31.93 28.03 -10.18
CA HIS A 208 -31.31 28.21 -11.49
C HIS A 208 -32.34 28.29 -12.63
N ARG A 209 -33.37 27.43 -12.62
CA ARG A 209 -34.46 27.51 -13.63
C ARG A 209 -35.24 28.81 -13.57
N ARG A 210 -35.53 29.34 -12.37
CA ARG A 210 -36.22 30.63 -12.21
C ARG A 210 -35.39 31.79 -12.75
N LEU A 211 -34.09 31.80 -12.47
CA LEU A 211 -33.18 32.83 -12.98
C LEU A 211 -33.08 32.78 -14.52
N ARG A 212 -32.93 31.59 -15.12
CA ARG A 212 -32.86 31.43 -16.58
C ARG A 212 -34.18 31.80 -17.28
N GLY A 213 -35.32 31.43 -16.70
CA GLY A 213 -36.65 31.74 -17.25
C GLY A 213 -37.02 33.22 -17.25
N SER A 214 -36.40 34.03 -16.38
CA SER A 214 -36.68 35.47 -16.29
C SER A 214 -36.02 36.33 -17.37
N ARG A 215 -34.97 35.82 -18.05
CA ARG A 215 -34.22 36.56 -19.10
C ARG A 215 -34.70 36.34 -20.52
N ALA A 216 -35.62 35.41 -20.77
CA ALA A 216 -36.01 35.00 -22.13
C ALA A 216 -37.10 35.87 -22.80
N ARG A 217 -37.36 37.10 -22.31
CA ARG A 217 -38.41 37.98 -22.88
C ARG A 217 -37.93 39.35 -23.37
N SER A 218 -36.62 39.60 -23.44
CA SER A 218 -36.09 40.86 -23.96
C SER A 218 -35.29 40.60 -25.25
N ASP A 219 -35.94 40.84 -26.39
CA ASP A 219 -35.41 41.17 -27.71
C ASP A 219 -34.25 40.35 -28.30
N GLY A 220 -34.63 39.39 -29.16
CA GLY A 220 -34.23 39.42 -30.58
C GLY A 220 -32.75 39.57 -30.94
N ALA A 221 -31.89 38.64 -30.51
CA ALA A 221 -30.68 38.29 -31.26
C ALA A 221 -30.23 36.90 -30.82
N GLU A 222 -30.40 35.91 -31.70
CA GLU A 222 -29.99 34.52 -31.52
C GLU A 222 -28.46 34.44 -31.47
N PRO A 223 -27.81 34.20 -30.31
CA PRO A 223 -26.38 33.95 -30.28
C PRO A 223 -26.16 32.48 -30.63
N ALA A 224 -25.46 32.26 -31.74
CA ALA A 224 -25.08 30.94 -32.22
C ALA A 224 -24.39 30.13 -31.10
N ALA A 225 -25.06 29.06 -30.67
CA ALA A 225 -24.55 27.81 -30.14
C ALA A 225 -23.10 27.82 -29.62
N ALA A 226 -22.82 28.55 -28.55
CA ALA A 226 -21.72 28.18 -27.67
C ALA A 226 -22.24 27.01 -26.83
N GLY A 227 -21.68 25.82 -27.04
CA GLY A 227 -22.09 24.62 -26.34
C GLY A 227 -22.04 24.83 -24.83
N ASP A 228 -23.23 25.00 -24.24
CA ASP A 228 -23.48 24.90 -22.80
C ASP A 228 -23.09 23.48 -22.38
N SER A 229 -21.80 23.24 -22.20
CA SER A 229 -21.33 22.27 -21.24
C SER A 229 -21.73 22.83 -19.88
N GLU A 230 -23.01 22.69 -19.54
CA GLU A 230 -23.60 22.79 -18.20
C GLU A 230 -23.08 21.59 -17.37
N GLY A 231 -21.80 21.26 -17.54
CA GLY A 231 -21.04 20.35 -16.73
C GLY A 231 -20.84 21.05 -15.41
N GLY A 232 -21.73 20.74 -14.45
CA GLY A 232 -21.49 21.07 -13.06
C GLY A 232 -20.06 20.66 -12.74
N GLN A 233 -19.21 21.65 -12.48
CA GLN A 233 -17.84 21.38 -12.06
C GLN A 233 -17.93 20.42 -10.89
N ALA A 234 -17.28 19.26 -11.02
CA ALA A 234 -17.15 18.33 -9.92
C ALA A 234 -16.64 19.11 -8.71
N GLN A 235 -17.39 19.05 -7.60
CA GLN A 235 -17.08 19.80 -6.40
C GLN A 235 -15.87 19.19 -5.67
N TYR A 236 -15.64 17.89 -5.85
CA TYR A 236 -14.61 17.11 -5.17
C TYR A 236 -13.71 16.40 -6.20
N ASN A 237 -12.39 16.48 -6.01
CA ASN A 237 -11.41 15.79 -6.84
C ASN A 237 -10.79 14.62 -6.06
N LEU A 238 -11.10 13.40 -6.47
CA LEU A 238 -10.55 12.19 -5.90
C LEU A 238 -9.42 11.68 -6.79
N LEU A 239 -8.18 11.94 -6.38
CA LEU A 239 -6.98 11.49 -7.07
C LEU A 239 -6.46 10.19 -6.45
N ILE A 240 -6.40 9.13 -7.23
CA ILE A 240 -5.85 7.83 -6.81
C ILE A 240 -4.51 7.63 -7.53
N LEU A 241 -3.42 7.64 -6.77
CA LEU A 241 -2.09 7.31 -7.26
C LEU A 241 -1.81 5.82 -7.05
N TYR A 242 -1.51 5.09 -8.12
CA TYR A 242 -1.24 3.65 -8.05
C TYR A 242 0.06 3.27 -8.76
N ASN A 243 0.78 2.28 -8.21
CA ASN A 243 1.96 1.74 -8.91
C ASN A 243 1.55 0.87 -10.10
N GLU A 244 1.78 1.38 -11.32
CA GLU A 244 1.49 0.64 -12.56
C GLU A 244 2.37 -0.60 -12.72
N ALA A 245 3.61 -0.60 -12.22
CA ALA A 245 4.52 -1.74 -12.32
C ALA A 245 4.03 -2.98 -11.55
N ASN A 246 3.23 -2.77 -10.50
CA ASN A 246 2.61 -3.84 -9.71
C ASN A 246 1.25 -4.29 -10.27
N GLY A 247 0.81 -3.73 -11.40
CA GLY A 247 -0.49 -4.05 -11.99
C GLY A 247 -1.68 -3.46 -11.24
N TYR A 248 -1.48 -2.48 -10.34
CA TYR A 248 -2.57 -1.88 -9.57
C TYR A 248 -3.56 -1.05 -10.39
N ARG A 249 -3.27 -0.83 -11.68
CA ARG A 249 -4.23 -0.20 -12.60
C ARG A 249 -5.55 -0.96 -12.67
N SER A 250 -5.52 -2.30 -12.76
CA SER A 250 -6.75 -3.10 -12.79
C SER A 250 -7.51 -3.01 -11.47
N LYS A 251 -6.79 -2.93 -10.35
CA LYS A 251 -7.36 -2.75 -9.01
C LYS A 251 -7.99 -1.38 -8.80
N PHE A 252 -7.39 -0.33 -9.38
CA PHE A 252 -8.01 1.00 -9.42
C PHE A 252 -9.32 0.97 -10.22
N GLU A 253 -9.35 0.35 -11.41
CA GLU A 253 -10.58 0.28 -12.21
C GLU A 253 -11.67 -0.55 -11.53
N GLU A 254 -11.29 -1.66 -10.86
CA GLU A 254 -12.18 -2.47 -10.03
C GLU A 254 -12.78 -1.64 -8.89
N LEU A 255 -11.93 -0.95 -8.12
CA LEU A 255 -12.35 -0.07 -7.02
C LEU A 255 -13.26 1.06 -7.52
N ARG A 256 -12.90 1.69 -8.63
CA ARG A 256 -13.72 2.74 -9.27
C ARG A 256 -15.08 2.19 -9.67
N LYS A 257 -15.12 1.02 -10.30
CA LYS A 257 -16.35 0.36 -10.70
C LYS A 257 -17.21 0.02 -9.49
N GLU A 258 -16.63 -0.53 -8.43
CA GLU A 258 -17.34 -0.81 -7.17
C GLU A 258 -17.92 0.47 -6.55
N LEU A 259 -17.17 1.57 -6.52
CA LEU A 259 -17.66 2.85 -5.98
C LEU A 259 -18.77 3.48 -6.83
N GLN A 260 -18.79 3.20 -8.14
CA GLN A 260 -19.76 3.78 -9.06
C GLN A 260 -21.02 2.94 -9.24
N GLU A 261 -20.88 1.61 -9.28
CA GLU A 261 -21.94 0.67 -9.63
C GLU A 261 -22.56 -0.04 -8.43
N SER A 262 -21.85 -0.14 -7.30
CA SER A 262 -22.36 -0.85 -6.13
C SER A 262 -23.52 -0.07 -5.51
N GLU A 263 -24.74 -0.61 -5.64
CA GLU A 263 -25.93 -0.06 -4.99
C GLU A 263 -25.78 -0.01 -3.46
N ALA A 264 -25.06 -0.99 -2.89
CA ALA A 264 -24.78 -1.06 -1.46
C ALA A 264 -23.84 0.05 -0.96
N LEU A 265 -23.00 0.60 -1.84
CA LEU A 265 -22.00 1.64 -1.52
C LEU A 265 -22.26 2.94 -2.29
N SER A 266 -23.45 3.08 -2.88
CA SER A 266 -23.80 4.18 -3.76
C SER A 266 -23.65 5.51 -3.02
N LEU A 267 -22.63 6.28 -3.39
CA LEU A 267 -22.38 7.61 -2.84
C LEU A 267 -23.51 8.54 -3.35
N PRO A 268 -24.36 9.09 -2.48
CA PRO A 268 -25.48 9.94 -2.91
C PRO A 268 -25.01 11.22 -3.61
N ASN A 269 -23.77 11.62 -3.37
CA ASN A 269 -23.06 12.74 -3.99
C ASN A 269 -22.03 12.31 -5.04
N LEU A 270 -22.09 11.08 -5.58
CA LEU A 270 -21.12 10.56 -6.57
C LEU A 270 -20.96 11.50 -7.79
N ALA A 271 -22.05 12.15 -8.21
CA ALA A 271 -22.06 13.07 -9.34
C ALA A 271 -21.17 14.31 -9.13
N ASP A 272 -20.78 14.59 -7.89
CA ASP A 272 -19.94 15.72 -7.53
C ASP A 272 -18.46 15.34 -7.46
N PHE A 273 -18.10 14.05 -7.61
CA PHE A 273 -16.72 13.59 -7.59
C PHE A 273 -16.13 13.43 -8.99
N SER A 274 -14.93 13.95 -9.18
CA SER A 274 -14.05 13.59 -10.28
C SER A 274 -13.06 12.53 -9.80
N ILE A 275 -13.24 11.28 -10.20
CA ILE A 275 -12.32 10.19 -9.84
C ILE A 275 -11.24 10.09 -10.91
N ILE A 276 -10.02 10.47 -10.57
CA ILE A 276 -8.87 10.50 -11.46
C ILE A 276 -7.85 9.47 -10.98
N GLY A 277 -7.54 8.49 -11.82
CA GLY A 277 -6.44 7.56 -11.59
C GLY A 277 -5.16 8.06 -12.25
N GLN A 278 -4.05 8.07 -11.53
CA GLN A 278 -2.73 8.40 -12.09
C GLN A 278 -1.68 7.37 -11.65
N ALA A 279 -0.70 7.14 -12.52
CA ALA A 279 0.45 6.33 -12.16
C ALA A 279 1.27 7.06 -11.08
N TYR A 280 1.65 6.32 -10.04
CA TYR A 280 2.45 6.85 -8.95
C TYR A 280 3.75 7.46 -9.50
N PRO A 281 4.08 8.73 -9.18
CA PRO A 281 5.27 9.36 -9.68
C PRO A 281 6.50 8.66 -9.08
N MET A 282 7.15 7.83 -9.89
CA MET A 282 8.41 7.22 -9.50
C MET A 282 9.53 8.24 -9.62
N SER A 283 10.32 8.38 -8.56
CA SER A 283 11.57 9.16 -8.64
C SER A 283 12.43 8.66 -9.81
N SER A 284 12.96 9.60 -10.60
CA SER A 284 13.84 9.31 -11.73
C SER A 284 15.00 8.40 -11.34
N ASP A 285 15.49 8.55 -10.12
CA ASP A 285 16.64 7.83 -9.60
C ASP A 285 16.34 6.34 -9.40
N ARG A 286 15.16 5.99 -8.86
CA ARG A 286 14.74 4.59 -8.74
C ARG A 286 14.57 3.92 -10.11
N VAL A 287 14.01 4.66 -11.08
CA VAL A 287 13.88 4.16 -12.46
C VAL A 287 15.25 3.93 -13.09
N LEU A 288 16.21 4.85 -12.89
CA LEU A 288 17.58 4.71 -13.36
C LEU A 288 18.30 3.52 -12.71
N ILE A 289 18.18 3.36 -11.39
CA ILE A 289 18.77 2.24 -10.65
C ILE A 289 18.20 0.91 -11.15
N SER A 290 16.87 0.82 -11.31
CA SER A 290 16.23 -0.39 -11.83
C SER A 290 16.72 -0.73 -13.24
N LYS A 291 16.80 0.26 -14.14
CA LYS A 291 17.33 0.07 -15.51
C LYS A 291 18.80 -0.32 -15.51
N ALA A 292 19.62 0.25 -14.63
CA ALA A 292 21.03 -0.10 -14.49
C ALA A 292 21.20 -1.55 -14.01
N LEU A 293 20.43 -1.97 -13.00
CA LEU A 293 20.40 -3.35 -12.50
C LEU A 293 19.92 -4.33 -13.58
N GLN A 294 18.90 -3.95 -14.37
CA GLN A 294 18.41 -4.75 -15.49
C GLN A 294 19.46 -4.89 -16.59
N GLY A 295 20.17 -3.81 -16.92
CA GLY A 295 21.31 -3.85 -17.84
C GLY A 295 22.45 -4.74 -17.34
N ALA A 296 22.78 -4.65 -16.06
CA ALA A 296 23.78 -5.51 -15.42
C ALA A 296 23.35 -7.00 -15.44
N PHE A 297 22.06 -7.29 -15.26
CA PHE A 297 21.53 -8.64 -15.42
C PHE A 297 21.75 -9.17 -16.85
N PHE A 298 21.36 -8.43 -17.88
CA PHE A 298 21.56 -8.89 -19.26
C PHE A 298 23.04 -9.00 -19.64
N ALA A 299 23.89 -8.11 -19.12
CA ALA A 299 25.34 -8.18 -19.33
C ALA A 299 25.95 -9.42 -18.67
N THR A 300 25.58 -9.72 -17.41
CA THR A 300 26.06 -10.90 -16.69
C THR A 300 25.54 -12.20 -17.31
N LEU A 301 24.27 -12.23 -17.73
CA LEU A 301 23.70 -13.37 -18.44
C LEU A 301 24.35 -13.57 -19.82
N GLY A 302 24.55 -12.49 -20.59
CA GLY A 302 25.25 -12.52 -21.86
C GLY A 302 26.68 -13.04 -21.72
N LEU A 303 27.42 -12.56 -20.72
CA LEU A 303 28.76 -13.07 -20.39
C LEU A 303 28.71 -14.56 -20.03
N ALA A 304 27.76 -14.99 -19.21
CA ALA A 304 27.64 -16.39 -18.81
C ALA A 304 27.28 -17.33 -19.98
N LEU A 305 26.55 -16.86 -20.99
CA LEU A 305 26.13 -17.68 -22.14
C LEU A 305 27.13 -17.62 -23.31
N MET A 306 27.78 -16.47 -23.52
CA MET A 306 28.60 -16.19 -24.70
C MET A 306 30.09 -16.03 -24.41
N ALA A 307 30.56 -16.24 -23.16
CA ALA A 307 31.99 -16.13 -22.81
C ALA A 307 32.92 -16.87 -23.78
N ASP A 308 32.49 -18.00 -24.33
CA ASP A 308 33.28 -18.82 -25.26
C ASP A 308 33.36 -18.25 -26.68
N GLN A 309 32.39 -17.42 -27.08
CA GLN A 309 32.33 -16.77 -28.39
C GLN A 309 33.13 -15.46 -28.42
N LEU A 310 33.41 -14.86 -27.26
CA LEU A 310 34.08 -13.57 -27.12
C LEU A 310 35.61 -13.74 -27.24
N LYS A 311 36.11 -13.74 -28.49
CA LYS A 311 37.54 -13.92 -28.82
C LYS A 311 38.50 -12.89 -28.18
N PHE A 312 38.00 -11.74 -27.75
CA PHE A 312 38.81 -10.71 -27.08
C PHE A 312 39.15 -11.05 -25.62
N ILE A 313 38.51 -12.07 -25.02
CA ILE A 313 38.77 -12.48 -23.64
C ILE A 313 39.95 -13.48 -23.63
N PRO A 314 41.00 -13.26 -22.82
CA PRO A 314 42.11 -14.19 -22.67
C PRO A 314 41.68 -15.61 -22.27
N GLU A 315 42.40 -16.64 -22.73
CA GLU A 315 42.10 -18.07 -22.48
C GLU A 315 41.95 -18.38 -20.98
N SER A 316 42.81 -17.78 -20.14
CA SER A 316 42.81 -17.95 -18.68
C SER A 316 41.50 -17.44 -18.04
N ALA A 317 41.02 -16.27 -18.47
CA ALA A 317 39.77 -15.69 -18.01
C ALA A 317 38.55 -16.50 -18.49
N ARG A 318 38.58 -17.02 -19.74
CA ARG A 318 37.55 -17.94 -20.25
C ARG A 318 37.45 -19.21 -19.40
N GLY A 319 38.57 -19.80 -19.01
CA GLY A 319 38.61 -20.95 -18.10
C GLY A 319 37.92 -20.68 -16.75
N ALA A 320 38.24 -19.53 -16.13
CA ALA A 320 37.62 -19.12 -14.87
C ALA A 320 36.11 -18.86 -15.01
N LEU A 321 35.69 -18.20 -16.10
CA LEU A 321 34.26 -17.96 -16.39
C LEU A 321 33.49 -19.26 -16.59
N ARG A 322 34.06 -20.25 -17.28
CA ARG A 322 33.45 -21.60 -17.43
C ARG A 322 33.29 -22.28 -16.08
N GLN A 323 34.34 -22.27 -15.25
CA GLN A 323 34.32 -22.91 -13.94
C GLN A 323 33.29 -22.27 -12.99
N ARG A 324 33.06 -20.95 -13.11
CA ARG A 324 32.16 -20.18 -12.25
C ARG A 324 30.82 -19.83 -12.89
N ARG A 325 30.48 -20.44 -14.04
CA ARG A 325 29.29 -20.10 -14.81
C ARG A 325 28.00 -20.12 -13.98
N GLY A 326 27.85 -21.11 -13.09
CA GLY A 326 26.71 -21.20 -12.17
C GLY A 326 26.57 -19.99 -11.24
N LEU A 327 27.68 -19.50 -10.69
CA LEU A 327 27.71 -18.32 -9.81
C LEU A 327 27.35 -17.04 -10.59
N ILE A 328 27.82 -16.90 -11.82
CA ILE A 328 27.51 -15.73 -12.65
C ILE A 328 26.01 -15.71 -12.99
N ILE A 329 25.46 -16.87 -13.35
CA ILE A 329 24.03 -17.00 -13.63
C ILE A 329 23.20 -16.66 -12.38
N SER A 330 23.54 -17.21 -11.21
CA SER A 330 22.81 -16.92 -9.97
C SER A 330 22.90 -15.43 -9.58
N THR A 331 24.07 -14.82 -9.76
CA THR A 331 24.25 -13.37 -9.55
C THR A 331 23.39 -12.55 -10.52
N GLY A 332 23.31 -12.96 -11.78
CA GLY A 332 22.40 -12.36 -12.76
C GLY A 332 20.94 -12.43 -12.29
N PHE A 333 20.48 -13.60 -11.86
CA PHE A 333 19.12 -13.74 -11.33
C PHE A 333 18.86 -12.82 -10.13
N LEU A 334 19.83 -12.70 -9.21
CA LEU A 334 19.73 -11.78 -8.07
C LEU A 334 19.58 -10.32 -8.54
N LEU A 335 20.39 -9.87 -9.50
CA LEU A 335 20.27 -8.53 -10.09
C LEU A 335 18.89 -8.27 -10.72
N ASN A 336 18.32 -9.28 -11.39
CA ASN A 336 16.97 -9.19 -11.94
C ASN A 336 15.91 -9.07 -10.83
N VAL A 337 16.04 -9.82 -9.74
CA VAL A 337 15.15 -9.71 -8.58
C VAL A 337 15.27 -8.32 -7.93
N LEU A 338 16.48 -7.80 -7.71
CA LEU A 338 16.68 -6.46 -7.16
C LEU A 338 16.16 -5.36 -8.10
N SER A 339 16.35 -5.51 -9.40
CA SER A 339 15.83 -4.56 -10.40
C SER A 339 14.30 -4.43 -10.31
N ARG A 340 13.59 -5.54 -10.11
CA ARG A 340 12.14 -5.55 -9.90
C ARG A 340 11.77 -4.98 -8.53
N ALA A 341 12.47 -5.41 -7.47
CA ALA A 341 12.23 -4.92 -6.11
C ALA A 341 12.38 -3.39 -6.00
N ALA A 342 13.33 -2.79 -6.74
CA ALA A 342 13.54 -1.34 -6.78
C ALA A 342 12.35 -0.55 -7.35
N LEU A 343 11.48 -1.19 -8.15
CA LEU A 343 10.25 -0.60 -8.70
C LEU A 343 8.99 -1.03 -7.93
N GLN A 344 9.10 -2.07 -7.10
CA GLN A 344 7.99 -2.61 -6.32
C GLN A 344 7.73 -1.75 -5.08
N ASN A 345 7.18 -0.57 -5.29
CA ASN A 345 6.54 0.18 -4.21
C ASN A 345 5.09 -0.28 -4.16
N SER A 346 4.58 -0.77 -3.03
CA SER A 346 3.14 -1.03 -2.85
C SER A 346 2.34 0.27 -2.67
N ALA A 347 2.72 1.31 -3.41
CA ALA A 347 2.10 2.62 -3.34
C ALA A 347 0.71 2.56 -3.97
N PHE A 348 -0.28 2.80 -3.14
CA PHE A 348 -1.67 3.01 -3.51
C PHE A 348 -2.19 4.12 -2.59
N GLU A 349 -2.10 5.36 -3.06
CA GLU A 349 -2.45 6.54 -2.29
C GLU A 349 -3.74 7.16 -2.83
N VAL A 350 -4.60 7.59 -1.94
CA VAL A 350 -5.86 8.25 -2.29
C VAL A 350 -5.88 9.63 -1.67
N PHE A 351 -6.08 10.64 -2.53
CA PHE A 351 -6.17 12.04 -2.17
C PHE A 351 -7.56 12.56 -2.47
N LEU A 352 -8.15 13.27 -1.51
CA LEU A 352 -9.39 14.04 -1.70
C LEU A 352 -9.03 15.52 -1.66
N ASP A 353 -9.25 16.22 -2.78
CA ASP A 353 -8.91 17.65 -2.94
C ASP A 353 -7.45 17.99 -2.61
N GLY A 354 -6.54 17.05 -2.86
CA GLY A 354 -5.10 17.17 -2.57
C GLY A 354 -4.72 16.76 -1.15
N GLU A 355 -5.66 16.40 -0.29
CA GLU A 355 -5.39 15.87 1.04
C GLU A 355 -5.34 14.33 1.03
N LEU A 356 -4.27 13.74 1.57
CA LEU A 356 -4.11 12.30 1.66
C LEU A 356 -5.11 11.70 2.66
N ILE A 357 -6.03 10.86 2.18
CA ILE A 357 -7.03 10.17 3.01
C ILE A 357 -6.69 8.69 3.24
N TYR A 358 -5.90 8.09 2.35
CA TYR A 358 -5.46 6.70 2.47
C TYR A 358 -4.08 6.50 1.87
N SER A 359 -3.23 5.75 2.58
CA SER A 359 -1.89 5.36 2.14
C SER A 359 -1.73 3.84 2.25
N GLY A 360 -1.60 3.18 1.10
CA GLY A 360 -1.29 1.75 1.05
C GLY A 360 0.08 1.43 1.65
N LEU A 361 1.01 2.39 1.71
CA LEU A 361 2.30 2.20 2.35
C LEU A 361 2.14 2.09 3.87
N ASP A 362 1.33 2.95 4.47
CA ASP A 362 1.07 2.93 5.92
C ASP A 362 0.20 1.73 6.31
N ALA A 363 -0.67 1.27 5.40
CA ALA A 363 -1.48 0.07 5.57
C ALA A 363 -0.71 -1.25 5.31
N GLY A 364 0.63 -1.21 5.19
CA GLY A 364 1.47 -2.40 5.00
C GLY A 364 1.28 -3.07 3.63
N GLY A 365 1.03 -2.26 2.59
CA GLY A 365 0.79 -2.70 1.22
C GLY A 365 -0.60 -3.25 0.95
N ARG A 366 -1.53 -3.13 1.91
CA ARG A 366 -2.94 -3.49 1.71
C ARG A 366 -3.62 -2.47 0.79
N LEU A 367 -4.52 -2.94 -0.04
CA LEU A 367 -5.37 -2.07 -0.88
C LEU A 367 -6.62 -1.68 -0.08
N PRO A 368 -7.14 -0.46 -0.27
CA PRO A 368 -8.36 -0.04 0.39
C PRO A 368 -9.54 -0.82 -0.21
N THR A 369 -10.48 -1.24 0.64
CA THR A 369 -11.76 -1.78 0.19
C THR A 369 -12.69 -0.63 -0.23
N ALA A 370 -13.61 -0.87 -1.16
CA ALA A 370 -14.59 0.14 -1.55
C ALA A 370 -15.44 0.62 -0.36
N GLU A 371 -15.75 -0.26 0.58
CA GLU A 371 -16.47 0.11 1.81
C GLU A 371 -15.65 1.07 2.69
N LEU A 372 -14.36 0.80 2.88
CA LEU A 372 -13.49 1.70 3.65
C LEU A 372 -13.43 3.08 2.99
N LEU A 373 -13.16 3.12 1.69
CA LEU A 373 -13.01 4.38 0.97
C LEU A 373 -14.33 5.16 0.92
N SER A 374 -15.45 4.49 0.66
CA SER A 374 -16.78 5.15 0.64
C SER A 374 -17.13 5.77 1.99
N ASN A 375 -16.87 5.08 3.12
CA ASN A 375 -17.10 5.64 4.45
C ASN A 375 -16.24 6.89 4.69
N GLN A 376 -14.94 6.84 4.37
CA GLN A 376 -14.05 7.99 4.50
C GLN A 376 -14.49 9.18 3.63
N LEU A 377 -14.96 8.91 2.40
CA LEU A 377 -15.46 9.95 1.50
C LEU A 377 -16.76 10.57 2.01
N LEU A 378 -17.69 9.76 2.51
CA LEU A 378 -18.96 10.24 3.07
C LEU A 378 -18.75 11.12 4.29
N GLU A 379 -17.82 10.73 5.16
CA GLU A 379 -17.46 11.48 6.36
C GLU A 379 -16.89 12.86 6.00
N ARG A 380 -15.91 12.91 5.09
CA ARG A 380 -15.21 14.15 4.73
C ARG A 380 -16.00 15.09 3.82
N THR A 381 -17.02 14.57 3.12
CA THR A 381 -17.84 15.37 2.19
C THR A 381 -19.26 15.57 2.74
N LEU A 382 -20.12 14.56 2.59
CA LEU A 382 -21.55 14.65 2.85
C LEU A 382 -21.86 14.98 4.32
N LEU A 383 -21.23 14.28 5.27
CA LEU A 383 -21.49 14.49 6.69
C LEU A 383 -20.94 15.85 7.13
N ARG A 384 -19.73 16.22 6.70
CA ARG A 384 -19.16 17.53 6.97
C ARG A 384 -20.07 18.68 6.52
N ASP A 385 -20.59 18.62 5.29
CA ASP A 385 -21.52 19.62 4.75
C ASP A 385 -22.83 19.66 5.53
N TYR A 386 -23.36 18.49 5.89
CA TYR A 386 -24.59 18.36 6.69
C TYR A 386 -24.43 18.94 8.10
N HIS A 387 -23.32 18.66 8.78
CA HIS A 387 -23.04 19.21 10.10
C HIS A 387 -22.85 20.73 10.06
N ALA A 388 -22.10 21.24 9.09
CA ALA A 388 -21.94 22.67 8.91
C ALA A 388 -23.29 23.38 8.70
N ALA A 389 -24.18 22.81 7.87
CA ALA A 389 -25.51 23.36 7.63
C ALA A 389 -26.44 23.28 8.86
N THR A 390 -26.40 22.18 9.61
CA THR A 390 -27.24 22.02 10.81
C THR A 390 -26.78 22.92 11.96
N MET A 391 -25.48 23.17 12.09
CA MET A 391 -24.95 24.15 13.05
C MET A 391 -25.34 25.58 12.67
N ALA A 392 -25.23 25.92 11.38
CA ALA A 392 -25.65 27.23 10.88
C ALA A 392 -27.16 27.51 11.04
N ALA A 393 -28.01 26.47 11.06
CA ALA A 393 -29.44 26.61 11.28
C ALA A 393 -29.84 26.74 12.77
N LYS A 394 -28.94 26.40 13.69
CA LYS A 394 -29.15 26.53 15.14
C LYS A 394 -28.66 27.86 15.70
N ALA A 395 -27.68 28.47 15.03
CA ALA A 395 -27.21 29.83 15.32
C ALA A 395 -28.22 30.86 14.82
#